data_AF-A0A3P3ZBH6-F1
#
_entry.id   AF-A0A3P3ZBH6-F1
#
_cell.length_a   1.000
_cell.length_b   1.000
_cell.length_c   1.000
_cell.angle_alpha   90.00
_cell.angle_beta   90.00
_cell.angle_gamma   90.00
#
_symmetry.space_group_name_H-M   'P 1'
#
loop_
_entity.id
_entity.type
_entity.pdbx_description
1 polymer ?
#
loop_
_entity_poly.entity_id
_entity_poly.type
_entity_poly.pdbx_seq_one_letter_code
_entity_poly.pdbx_strand_id
1 'polypeptide(L)'
;MAGVDEHQIRQSALWGHMTQVLAQVIRERPANAMDALSAASNHLLSGSAVPPTKGKMYVDPRPTARAEAPIDSFTSTRWAANTNTALAPPRPPRRPRRADGENDEEEEDDASANAGLDGQPRIDLADHPGTLSDVVMEQQYFNMVGLGLPRVEAYRLLVGLRQLIRSEPLSSVRFWGVVTGSSYDYYVAECQVDAERMQENADMNGEGDEDGDMEEEEEHAPVSKIADVLCTVARGRLARRGPRPSTPAEEAGTGLNAMCYYASTNADPTTWTRLPDVSPHHITVARALRCRFSGNFDAPVHGHPRFMGSEKHYLRAQIARITSACRIAPVQTFTTEGAVPDAEEEEGAPAHPPPTAVPAYSVVPPLLPQEMPDEEDTDAIAAVQAWFTGYSKEELMQTKGWSHIAPSVLSCGRVTTALAEEEEEQEPADGEGENGQGDGASTSEPPPPPPEPEMVAPFLCDISLDAPLSFTGHSRAQLAAWTFRKAYEVEGSQTSVYVAKSLRWPGAATYAVTTTGRPGASYQMMYYGTGLKDMQGAYYAPPLPAPCCHEYVEAPGEFDGQWDCTIDEELRYAPPPPRPEAEEEEDEEEDV
;
A
#
# COMPACT_ATOMS: atom_id res chain seq x y z
N MET A 1 -67.12 -20.42 -0.37
CA MET A 1 -66.81 -18.99 -0.14
C MET A 1 -68.12 -18.25 -0.09
N ALA A 2 -68.45 -17.65 1.06
CA ALA A 2 -69.71 -16.95 1.27
C ALA A 2 -69.84 -15.80 0.25
N GLY A 3 -70.98 -15.73 -0.44
CA GLY A 3 -71.26 -14.70 -1.44
C GLY A 3 -71.33 -13.34 -0.77
N VAL A 4 -70.40 -12.46 -1.12
CA VAL A 4 -70.47 -11.05 -0.74
C VAL A 4 -71.67 -10.44 -1.46
N ASP A 5 -72.58 -9.82 -0.71
CA ASP A 5 -73.77 -9.16 -1.24
C ASP A 5 -73.36 -7.94 -2.11
N GLU A 6 -74.01 -7.75 -3.26
CA GLU A 6 -73.65 -6.72 -4.24
C GLU A 6 -73.73 -5.31 -3.63
N HIS A 7 -74.69 -5.11 -2.72
CA HIS A 7 -74.84 -3.87 -1.98
C HIS A 7 -73.62 -3.59 -1.07
N GLN A 8 -73.05 -4.63 -0.47
CA GLN A 8 -71.85 -4.51 0.38
C GLN A 8 -70.60 -4.18 -0.47
N ILE A 9 -70.52 -4.71 -1.70
CA ILE A 9 -69.42 -4.38 -2.63
C ILE A 9 -69.48 -2.89 -3.03
N ARG A 10 -70.66 -2.38 -3.38
CA ARG A 10 -70.84 -0.97 -3.78
C ARG A 10 -70.63 0.02 -2.65
N GLN A 11 -70.81 -0.40 -1.40
CA GLN A 11 -70.50 0.40 -0.21
C GLN A 11 -69.04 0.30 0.24
N SER A 12 -68.23 -0.57 -0.37
CA SER A 12 -66.82 -0.73 0.01
C SER A 12 -65.99 0.50 -0.38
N ALA A 13 -65.00 0.83 0.47
CA ALA A 13 -64.06 1.92 0.19
C ALA A 13 -63.27 1.70 -1.10
N LEU A 14 -62.98 0.44 -1.45
CA LEU A 14 -62.31 0.08 -2.70
C LEU A 14 -63.15 0.42 -3.94
N TRP A 15 -64.46 0.17 -3.88
CA TRP A 15 -65.38 0.52 -4.96
C TRP A 15 -65.42 2.04 -5.19
N GLY A 16 -65.50 2.82 -4.10
CA GLY A 16 -65.42 4.27 -4.17
C GLY A 16 -64.10 4.78 -4.76
N HIS A 17 -62.97 4.24 -4.31
CA HIS A 17 -61.64 4.58 -4.81
C HIS A 17 -61.47 4.28 -6.30
N MET A 18 -61.81 3.05 -6.73
CA MET A 18 -61.68 2.64 -8.13
C MET A 18 -62.59 3.45 -9.06
N THR A 19 -63.78 3.84 -8.57
CA THR A 19 -64.69 4.73 -9.31
C THR A 19 -64.05 6.11 -9.55
N GLN A 20 -63.38 6.67 -8.54
CA GLN A 20 -62.67 7.94 -8.67
C GLN A 20 -61.46 7.84 -9.60
N VAL A 21 -60.69 6.74 -9.52
CA VAL A 21 -59.55 6.45 -10.42
C VAL A 21 -60.02 6.41 -11.88
N LEU A 22 -61.06 5.64 -12.17
CA LEU A 22 -61.62 5.53 -13.52
C LEU A 22 -62.18 6.88 -14.01
N ALA A 23 -62.87 7.63 -13.14
CA ALA A 23 -63.38 8.95 -13.48
C ALA A 23 -62.24 9.95 -13.80
N GLN A 24 -61.09 9.82 -13.15
CA GLN A 24 -59.90 10.63 -13.45
C GLN A 24 -59.28 10.24 -14.79
N VAL A 25 -59.06 8.94 -15.05
CA VAL A 25 -58.49 8.46 -16.33
C VAL A 25 -59.38 8.81 -17.52
N ILE A 26 -60.71 8.72 -17.37
CA ILE A 26 -61.67 9.11 -18.43
C ILE A 26 -61.61 10.62 -18.71
N ARG A 27 -61.38 11.43 -17.67
CA ARG A 27 -61.29 12.89 -17.79
C ARG A 27 -59.99 13.32 -18.46
N GLU A 28 -58.87 12.70 -18.09
CA GLU A 28 -57.53 13.04 -18.57
C GLU A 28 -57.21 12.44 -19.94
N ARG A 29 -57.88 11.35 -20.33
CA ARG A 29 -57.70 10.63 -21.61
C ARG A 29 -56.22 10.40 -21.97
N PRO A 30 -55.45 9.74 -21.11
CA PRO A 30 -54.04 9.43 -21.38
C PRO A 30 -53.91 8.44 -22.55
N ALA A 31 -52.78 8.52 -23.27
CA ALA A 31 -52.50 7.65 -24.41
C ALA A 31 -52.55 6.15 -24.05
N ASN A 32 -52.02 5.80 -22.86
CA ASN A 32 -52.11 4.46 -22.28
C ASN A 32 -52.96 4.49 -21.02
N ALA A 33 -54.24 4.15 -21.13
CA ALA A 33 -55.16 4.16 -20.00
C ALA A 33 -54.74 3.18 -18.89
N MET A 34 -54.19 2.01 -19.23
CA MET A 34 -53.82 0.97 -18.26
C MET A 34 -52.66 1.41 -17.35
N ASP A 35 -51.62 2.02 -17.92
CA ASP A 35 -50.47 2.51 -17.12
C ASP A 35 -50.88 3.66 -16.21
N ALA A 36 -51.78 4.52 -16.71
CA ALA A 36 -52.29 5.69 -15.99
C ALA A 36 -53.20 5.33 -14.80
N LEU A 37 -53.79 4.14 -14.75
CA LEU A 37 -54.61 3.71 -13.60
C LEU A 37 -53.78 3.68 -12.30
N SER A 38 -52.54 3.20 -12.39
CA SER A 38 -51.64 3.12 -11.23
C SER A 38 -51.29 4.51 -10.71
N ALA A 39 -50.96 5.42 -11.63
CA ALA A 39 -50.63 6.81 -11.35
C ALA A 39 -51.84 7.58 -10.80
N ALA A 40 -53.02 7.43 -11.39
CA ALA A 40 -54.25 8.06 -10.91
C ALA A 40 -54.67 7.53 -9.53
N SER A 41 -54.52 6.22 -9.30
CA SER A 41 -54.72 5.62 -7.97
C SER A 41 -53.78 6.22 -6.93
N ASN A 42 -52.49 6.36 -7.23
CA ASN A 42 -51.55 7.00 -6.32
C ASN A 42 -51.89 8.47 -6.10
N HIS A 43 -52.22 9.22 -7.16
CA HIS A 43 -52.56 10.63 -7.08
C HIS A 43 -53.78 10.89 -6.18
N LEU A 44 -54.81 10.03 -6.25
CA LEU A 44 -55.97 10.14 -5.39
C LEU A 44 -55.68 9.79 -3.92
N LEU A 45 -54.73 8.88 -3.67
CA LEU A 45 -54.36 8.46 -2.31
C LEU A 45 -53.35 9.38 -1.64
N SER A 46 -52.37 9.88 -2.39
CA SER A 46 -51.18 10.58 -1.86
C SER A 46 -51.03 12.02 -2.37
N GLY A 47 -51.85 12.45 -3.33
CA GLY A 47 -51.70 13.74 -4.03
C GLY A 47 -50.58 13.76 -5.07
N SER A 48 -49.89 12.63 -5.31
CA SER A 48 -48.82 12.49 -6.30
C SER A 48 -49.02 11.25 -7.17
N ALA A 49 -48.77 11.37 -8.47
CA ALA A 49 -48.84 10.26 -9.42
C ALA A 49 -47.85 9.13 -9.10
N VAL A 50 -46.77 9.46 -8.38
CA VAL A 50 -45.77 8.50 -7.90
C VAL A 50 -46.06 8.20 -6.44
N PRO A 51 -45.99 6.94 -5.98
CA PRO A 51 -46.11 6.61 -4.58
C PRO A 51 -45.13 7.47 -3.76
N PRO A 52 -45.51 7.95 -2.57
CA PRO A 52 -44.59 8.69 -1.72
C PRO A 52 -43.43 7.76 -1.34
N THR A 53 -42.29 7.91 -2.03
CA THR A 53 -41.05 7.25 -1.64
C THR A 53 -40.56 7.92 -0.36
N LYS A 54 -40.24 7.14 0.67
CA LYS A 54 -39.50 7.67 1.83
C LYS A 54 -38.08 8.03 1.36
N GLY A 55 -37.92 9.24 0.85
CA GLY A 55 -36.66 9.77 0.33
C GLY A 55 -36.76 10.24 -1.12
N LYS A 56 -36.06 11.34 -1.42
CA LYS A 56 -35.76 11.75 -2.80
C LYS A 56 -34.73 10.75 -3.34
N MET A 57 -35.18 9.82 -4.19
CA MET A 57 -34.31 8.80 -4.79
C MET A 57 -33.30 9.41 -5.79
N TYR A 58 -33.59 10.62 -6.28
CA TYR A 58 -32.67 11.46 -7.04
C TYR A 58 -32.40 12.74 -6.29
N VAL A 59 -31.12 13.02 -6.05
CA VAL A 59 -30.65 14.33 -5.61
C VAL A 59 -30.80 15.25 -6.81
N ASP A 60 -31.68 16.26 -6.71
CA ASP A 60 -31.68 17.37 -7.66
C ASP A 60 -30.28 18.00 -7.60
N PRO A 61 -29.56 18.16 -8.73
CA PRO A 61 -28.23 18.77 -8.73
C PRO A 61 -28.25 20.24 -8.28
N ARG A 62 -29.43 20.84 -8.13
CA ARG A 62 -29.57 22.18 -7.56
C ARG A 62 -29.26 22.17 -6.07
N PRO A 63 -28.48 23.15 -5.58
CA PRO A 63 -28.17 23.27 -4.17
C PRO A 63 -29.47 23.40 -3.37
N THR A 64 -29.69 22.46 -2.46
CA THR A 64 -30.84 22.44 -1.55
C THR A 64 -30.50 23.29 -0.32
N ALA A 65 -31.48 24.00 0.23
CA ALA A 65 -31.27 24.77 1.45
C ALA A 65 -30.86 23.83 2.60
N ARG A 66 -29.95 24.28 3.47
CA ARG A 66 -29.46 23.49 4.61
C ARG A 66 -30.59 22.93 5.49
N ALA A 67 -31.67 23.70 5.65
CA ALA A 67 -32.84 23.30 6.44
C ALA A 67 -33.69 22.18 5.79
N GLU A 68 -33.56 21.98 4.48
CA GLU A 68 -34.32 20.98 3.72
C GLU A 68 -33.53 19.68 3.48
N ALA A 69 -32.23 19.68 3.79
CA ALA A 69 -31.39 18.49 3.66
C ALA A 69 -31.61 17.56 4.88
N PRO A 70 -31.61 16.22 4.67
CA PRO A 70 -31.72 15.27 5.77
C PRO A 70 -30.64 15.52 6.84
N ILE A 71 -30.97 15.37 8.12
CA ILE A 71 -30.03 15.59 9.23
C ILE A 71 -28.78 14.69 9.07
N ASP A 72 -28.96 13.47 8.57
CA ASP A 72 -27.88 12.51 8.35
C ASP A 72 -26.91 12.91 7.21
N SER A 73 -27.31 13.82 6.31
CA SER A 73 -26.45 14.30 5.21
C SER A 73 -25.29 15.17 5.69
N PHE A 74 -25.37 15.70 6.91
CA PHE A 74 -24.33 16.54 7.50
C PHE A 74 -23.22 15.76 8.23
N THR A 75 -23.35 14.43 8.32
CA THR A 75 -22.37 13.58 9.01
C THR A 75 -20.98 13.62 8.37
N SER A 76 -20.89 13.92 7.06
CA SER A 76 -19.62 14.04 6.32
C SER A 76 -19.53 15.33 5.50
N THR A 77 -19.59 16.50 6.15
CA THR A 77 -19.32 17.80 5.50
C THR A 77 -17.94 18.38 5.83
N ARG A 78 -17.10 17.63 6.57
CA ARG A 78 -15.75 18.08 6.95
C ARG A 78 -14.89 18.40 5.72
N TRP A 79 -14.89 17.52 4.73
CA TRP A 79 -14.18 17.74 3.47
C TRP A 79 -14.56 19.06 2.78
N ALA A 80 -15.85 19.43 2.80
CA ALA A 80 -16.33 20.63 2.15
C ALA A 80 -15.83 21.88 2.87
N ALA A 81 -15.85 21.87 4.20
CA ALA A 81 -15.29 22.95 5.02
C ALA A 81 -13.77 23.08 4.82
N ASN A 82 -13.05 21.96 4.82
CA ASN A 82 -11.59 21.93 4.65
C ASN A 82 -11.19 22.39 3.25
N THR A 83 -11.87 21.90 2.21
CA THR A 83 -11.64 22.33 0.82
C THR A 83 -11.93 23.83 0.66
N ASN A 84 -13.02 24.35 1.23
CA ASN A 84 -13.33 25.78 1.16
C ASN A 84 -12.29 26.62 1.91
N THR A 85 -11.73 26.10 3.00
CA THR A 85 -10.66 26.76 3.75
C THR A 85 -9.36 26.79 2.94
N ALA A 86 -9.01 25.69 2.29
CA ALA A 86 -7.83 25.60 1.43
C ALA A 86 -7.93 26.46 0.15
N LEU A 87 -9.15 26.64 -0.38
CA LEU A 87 -9.42 27.51 -1.53
C LEU A 87 -9.59 29.00 -1.14
N ALA A 88 -9.71 29.31 0.15
CA ALA A 88 -9.89 30.69 0.58
C ALA A 88 -8.66 31.52 0.21
N PRO A 89 -8.83 32.69 -0.42
CA PRO A 89 -7.71 33.55 -0.73
C PRO A 89 -6.98 33.97 0.57
N PRO A 90 -5.64 34.19 0.51
CA PRO A 90 -4.91 34.68 1.67
C PRO A 90 -5.54 35.98 2.15
N ARG A 91 -5.78 36.08 3.46
CA ARG A 91 -6.34 37.29 4.05
C ARG A 91 -5.29 38.40 3.90
N PRO A 92 -5.66 39.59 3.41
CA PRO A 92 -4.71 40.69 3.32
C PRO A 92 -4.19 41.05 4.71
N PRO A 93 -2.90 41.39 4.85
CA PRO A 93 -2.35 41.82 6.13
C PRO A 93 -3.14 43.03 6.63
N ARG A 94 -3.67 42.95 7.87
CA ARG A 94 -4.39 44.07 8.47
C ARG A 94 -3.38 45.19 8.70
N ARG A 95 -3.66 46.37 8.12
CA ARG A 95 -2.82 47.55 8.35
C ARG A 95 -2.88 47.89 9.85
N PRO A 96 -1.75 48.07 10.55
CA PRO A 96 -1.79 48.48 11.94
C PRO A 96 -2.57 49.79 12.03
N ARG A 97 -3.58 49.80 12.91
CA ARG A 97 -4.41 50.98 13.16
C ARG A 97 -3.46 52.06 13.66
N ARG A 98 -3.40 53.21 12.98
CA ARG A 98 -2.61 54.35 13.46
C ARG A 98 -3.08 54.68 14.87
N ALA A 99 -2.16 54.56 15.82
CA ALA A 99 -2.36 54.90 17.22
C ALA A 99 -2.56 56.42 17.34
N ASP A 100 -3.82 56.85 17.28
CA ASP A 100 -4.26 58.12 17.83
C ASP A 100 -5.40 57.79 18.81
N GLY A 101 -5.05 57.63 20.09
CA GLY A 101 -6.00 57.60 21.20
C GLY A 101 -5.93 56.36 22.10
N GLU A 102 -5.13 56.47 23.16
CA GLU A 102 -5.28 55.89 24.50
C GLU A 102 -6.23 54.68 24.63
N ASN A 103 -5.66 53.48 24.51
CA ASN A 103 -5.96 52.36 25.41
C ASN A 103 -4.85 51.31 25.24
N ASP A 104 -3.77 51.44 26.03
CA ASP A 104 -2.74 50.42 26.18
C ASP A 104 -3.26 49.34 27.12
N GLU A 105 -3.94 48.34 26.60
CA GLU A 105 -4.07 47.03 27.26
C GLU A 105 -3.93 45.94 26.17
N GLU A 106 -2.73 45.34 26.15
CA GLU A 106 -2.43 43.97 25.70
C GLU A 106 -2.67 43.65 24.20
N GLU A 107 -1.75 44.09 23.32
CA GLU A 107 -1.46 43.43 22.04
C GLU A 107 -0.11 42.68 22.13
N GLU A 108 0.03 41.79 23.11
CA GLU A 108 0.99 40.68 23.07
C GLU A 108 0.21 39.40 22.79
N ASP A 109 -0.15 39.10 21.53
CA ASP A 109 -0.50 37.74 21.08
C ASP A 109 -0.77 37.55 19.56
N ASP A 110 -0.49 38.53 18.70
CA ASP A 110 -0.86 38.45 17.27
C ASP A 110 0.23 37.89 16.32
N ALA A 111 1.30 37.30 16.86
CA ALA A 111 2.12 36.35 16.09
C ALA A 111 1.35 35.04 15.79
N SER A 112 0.31 34.75 16.58
CA SER A 112 -0.57 33.57 16.40
C SER A 112 -1.54 33.71 15.22
N ALA A 113 -1.86 34.92 14.76
CA ALA A 113 -2.85 35.14 13.70
C ALA A 113 -2.31 34.88 12.28
N ASN A 114 -0.99 34.78 12.13
CA ASN A 114 -0.32 34.41 10.87
C ASN A 114 0.21 32.98 10.87
N ALA A 115 0.13 32.29 12.01
CA ALA A 115 0.33 30.86 12.11
C ALA A 115 -0.88 30.13 11.52
N GLY A 116 -0.63 29.03 10.79
CA GLY A 116 -1.64 27.98 10.66
C GLY A 116 -2.01 27.42 12.04
N LEU A 117 -2.90 26.42 12.09
CA LEU A 117 -3.20 25.71 13.34
C LEU A 117 -1.94 25.15 14.06
N ASP A 118 -0.80 25.14 13.37
CA ASP A 118 0.47 24.50 13.76
C ASP A 118 1.66 25.47 13.86
N GLY A 119 1.46 26.79 14.03
CA GLY A 119 2.58 27.71 14.35
C GLY A 119 3.51 28.10 13.19
N GLN A 120 3.41 27.47 12.01
CA GLN A 120 4.30 27.75 10.87
C GLN A 120 3.93 29.02 10.09
N PRO A 121 4.92 29.79 9.58
CA PRO A 121 4.67 30.96 8.75
C PRO A 121 3.95 30.56 7.45
N ARG A 122 2.87 31.26 7.11
CA ARG A 122 2.18 31.09 5.83
C ARG A 122 3.05 31.60 4.68
N ILE A 123 3.86 30.72 4.11
CA ILE A 123 4.54 30.92 2.83
C ILE A 123 3.48 31.13 1.73
N ASP A 124 3.69 32.12 0.86
CA ASP A 124 2.81 32.43 -0.25
C ASP A 124 2.57 31.21 -1.15
N LEU A 125 1.36 31.08 -1.70
CA LEU A 125 0.87 29.91 -2.46
C LEU A 125 1.71 29.59 -3.72
N ALA A 126 2.61 30.49 -4.13
CA ALA A 126 3.47 30.37 -5.30
C ALA A 126 4.92 29.96 -4.97
N ASP A 127 5.34 29.97 -3.70
CA ASP A 127 6.75 29.92 -3.30
C ASP A 127 7.14 28.64 -2.55
N HIS A 128 6.49 27.52 -2.86
CA HIS A 128 6.95 26.23 -2.34
C HIS A 128 8.06 25.67 -3.26
N PRO A 129 9.24 25.29 -2.74
CA PRO A 129 10.37 24.84 -3.57
C PRO A 129 10.12 23.47 -4.23
N GLY A 130 9.22 22.65 -3.68
CA GLY A 130 8.91 21.32 -4.19
C GLY A 130 8.10 21.30 -5.50
N THR A 131 8.33 20.27 -6.31
CA THR A 131 7.63 20.03 -7.57
C THR A 131 6.31 19.30 -7.34
N LEU A 132 5.21 19.81 -7.90
CA LEU A 132 3.89 19.17 -7.81
C LEU A 132 3.40 18.77 -9.21
N SER A 133 3.02 17.51 -9.37
CA SER A 133 2.48 17.03 -10.65
C SER A 133 1.10 17.64 -10.97
N ASP A 134 0.84 17.94 -12.24
CA ASP A 134 -0.44 18.49 -12.69
C ASP A 134 -1.50 17.39 -12.82
N VAL A 135 -2.08 17.01 -11.67
CA VAL A 135 -3.13 15.99 -11.59
C VAL A 135 -4.32 16.31 -12.47
N VAL A 136 -4.70 17.58 -12.63
CA VAL A 136 -5.90 17.94 -13.41
C VAL A 136 -5.68 17.61 -14.88
N MET A 137 -4.51 17.97 -15.40
CA MET A 137 -4.16 17.62 -16.78
C MET A 137 -3.96 16.11 -16.93
N GLU A 138 -3.31 15.44 -15.97
CA GLU A 138 -3.05 13.99 -16.04
C GLU A 138 -4.36 13.21 -16.12
N GLN A 139 -5.31 13.57 -15.26
CA GLN A 139 -6.64 12.98 -15.27
C GLN A 139 -7.41 13.32 -16.54
N GLN A 140 -7.15 14.46 -17.19
CA GLN A 140 -7.72 14.75 -18.52
C GLN A 140 -7.24 13.75 -19.57
N TYR A 141 -5.97 13.36 -19.59
CA TYR A 141 -5.47 12.32 -20.50
C TYR A 141 -6.12 10.96 -20.22
N PHE A 142 -6.24 10.55 -18.96
CA PHE A 142 -6.95 9.32 -18.61
C PHE A 142 -8.46 9.38 -18.93
N ASN A 143 -9.09 10.54 -18.80
CA ASN A 143 -10.51 10.75 -19.13
C ASN A 143 -10.80 10.60 -20.62
N MET A 144 -9.87 10.99 -21.50
CA MET A 144 -10.04 10.77 -22.95
C MET A 144 -10.16 9.28 -23.32
N VAL A 145 -9.64 8.39 -22.47
CA VAL A 145 -9.71 6.93 -22.65
C VAL A 145 -10.77 6.27 -21.75
N GLY A 146 -11.50 7.09 -20.97
CA GLY A 146 -12.56 6.65 -20.06
C GLY A 146 -12.06 5.91 -18.82
N LEU A 147 -10.89 6.29 -18.28
CA LEU A 147 -10.31 5.69 -17.06
C LEU A 147 -10.06 6.67 -15.91
N GLY A 148 -10.02 7.97 -16.18
CA GLY A 148 -9.58 8.98 -15.21
C GLY A 148 -10.65 9.35 -14.18
N LEU A 149 -10.22 10.13 -13.19
CA LEU A 149 -11.13 10.76 -12.23
C LEU A 149 -11.91 11.90 -12.89
N PRO A 150 -13.18 12.13 -12.49
CA PRO A 150 -13.92 13.31 -12.92
C PRO A 150 -13.15 14.60 -12.62
N ARG A 151 -13.25 15.60 -13.52
CA ARG A 151 -12.50 16.86 -13.40
C ARG A 151 -12.66 17.57 -12.06
N VAL A 152 -13.86 17.52 -11.47
CA VAL A 152 -14.16 18.15 -10.17
C VAL A 152 -13.41 17.45 -9.03
N GLU A 153 -13.30 16.13 -9.08
CA GLU A 153 -12.59 15.32 -8.10
C GLU A 153 -11.07 15.48 -8.24
N ALA A 154 -10.57 15.45 -9.48
CA ALA A 154 -9.17 15.73 -9.77
C ALA A 154 -8.72 17.11 -9.26
N TYR A 155 -9.56 18.12 -9.40
CA TYR A 155 -9.27 19.46 -8.85
C TYR A 155 -9.26 19.48 -7.32
N ARG A 156 -10.17 18.76 -6.65
CA ARG A 156 -10.17 18.64 -5.19
C ARG A 156 -8.91 17.94 -4.69
N LEU A 157 -8.47 16.88 -5.38
CA LEU A 157 -7.21 16.21 -5.08
C LEU A 157 -6.01 17.13 -5.26
N LEU A 158 -5.99 17.93 -6.32
CA LEU A 158 -4.93 18.92 -6.52
C LEU A 158 -4.83 19.89 -5.34
N VAL A 159 -5.96 20.36 -4.79
CA VAL A 159 -5.98 21.21 -3.59
C VAL A 159 -5.41 20.47 -2.39
N GLY A 160 -5.80 19.21 -2.19
CA GLY A 160 -5.27 18.36 -1.12
C GLY A 160 -3.75 18.13 -1.22
N LEU A 161 -3.23 17.85 -2.42
CA LEU A 161 -1.79 17.64 -2.63
C LEU A 161 -0.99 18.93 -2.46
N ARG A 162 -1.56 20.08 -2.85
CA ARG A 162 -0.97 21.39 -2.55
C ARG A 162 -0.89 21.67 -1.05
N GLN A 163 -1.82 21.16 -0.26
CA GLN A 163 -1.74 21.27 1.19
C GLN A 163 -0.66 20.32 1.75
N LEU A 164 -0.58 19.09 1.24
CA LEU A 164 0.40 18.09 1.64
C LEU A 164 1.85 18.57 1.43
N ILE A 165 2.17 19.10 0.25
CA ILE A 165 3.54 19.57 -0.04
C ILE A 165 3.95 20.74 0.88
N ARG A 166 2.97 21.53 1.35
CA ARG A 166 3.20 22.64 2.28
C ARG A 166 3.43 22.17 3.71
N SER A 167 2.72 21.14 4.17
CA SER A 167 2.83 20.67 5.56
C SER A 167 4.08 19.81 5.77
N GLU A 168 4.45 19.00 4.80
CA GLU A 168 5.51 17.98 4.94
C GLU A 168 6.80 18.36 4.18
N PRO A 169 8.00 17.95 4.64
CA PRO A 169 9.29 18.17 3.97
C PRO A 169 9.45 17.33 2.70
N LEU A 170 8.76 17.72 1.63
CA LEU A 170 8.69 16.98 0.36
C LEU A 170 9.26 17.79 -0.81
N SER A 171 10.13 17.16 -1.60
CA SER A 171 10.75 17.74 -2.80
C SER A 171 9.92 17.52 -4.06
N SER A 172 9.19 16.41 -4.13
CA SER A 172 8.28 16.11 -5.23
C SER A 172 7.04 15.38 -4.74
N VAL A 173 5.87 15.74 -5.28
CA VAL A 173 4.58 15.10 -4.97
C VAL A 173 3.87 14.73 -6.26
N ARG A 174 3.54 13.45 -6.39
CA ARG A 174 2.80 12.89 -7.52
C ARG A 174 1.58 12.11 -7.04
N PHE A 175 0.49 12.19 -7.80
CA PHE A 175 -0.64 11.29 -7.60
C PHE A 175 -0.31 9.88 -8.12
N TRP A 176 -0.40 8.88 -7.24
CA TRP A 176 -0.15 7.47 -7.59
C TRP A 176 -1.42 6.79 -8.07
N GLY A 177 -2.55 7.04 -7.40
CA GLY A 177 -3.80 6.41 -7.77
C GLY A 177 -4.84 6.27 -6.65
N VAL A 178 -5.85 5.45 -6.91
CA VAL A 178 -6.97 5.14 -6.03
C VAL A 178 -7.03 3.64 -5.73
N VAL A 179 -7.11 3.31 -4.44
CA VAL A 179 -7.40 1.95 -3.98
C VAL A 179 -8.80 1.92 -3.39
N THR A 180 -9.70 1.18 -4.03
CA THR A 180 -11.11 1.15 -3.63
C THR A 180 -11.31 0.31 -2.38
N GLY A 181 -12.05 0.84 -1.41
CA GLY A 181 -12.38 0.16 -0.17
C GLY A 181 -13.85 -0.22 -0.06
N SER A 182 -14.22 -0.80 1.08
CA SER A 182 -15.61 -1.20 1.34
C SER A 182 -16.43 -0.04 1.92
N SER A 183 -15.82 0.80 2.77
CA SER A 183 -16.47 1.98 3.37
C SER A 183 -15.99 3.27 2.71
N TYR A 184 -14.67 3.43 2.55
CA TYR A 184 -14.05 4.56 1.89
C TYR A 184 -12.91 4.10 0.97
N ASP A 185 -12.68 4.85 -0.09
CA ASP A 185 -11.56 4.65 -1.00
C ASP A 185 -10.33 5.44 -0.52
N TYR A 186 -9.14 4.92 -0.82
CA TYR A 186 -7.88 5.56 -0.52
C TYR A 186 -7.32 6.27 -1.76
N TYR A 187 -7.05 7.56 -1.62
CA TYR A 187 -6.21 8.32 -2.54
C TYR A 187 -4.77 8.20 -2.09
N VAL A 188 -3.86 7.85 -3.00
CA VAL A 188 -2.44 7.66 -2.67
C VAL A 188 -1.61 8.68 -3.44
N ALA A 189 -0.74 9.36 -2.72
CA ALA A 189 0.31 10.21 -3.23
C ALA A 189 1.66 9.51 -3.05
N GLU A 190 2.48 9.55 -4.09
CA GLU A 190 3.87 9.14 -4.07
C GLU A 190 4.71 10.42 -3.97
N CYS A 191 5.58 10.48 -2.96
CA CYS A 191 6.34 11.68 -2.64
C CYS A 191 7.82 11.35 -2.47
N GLN A 192 8.68 12.29 -2.87
CA GLN A 192 10.10 12.26 -2.57
C GLN A 192 10.37 13.20 -1.40
N VAL A 193 11.13 12.72 -0.42
CA VAL A 193 11.50 13.51 0.76
C VAL A 193 12.55 14.53 0.35
N ASP A 194 12.48 15.73 0.93
CA ASP A 194 13.52 16.74 0.85
C ASP A 194 14.47 16.57 2.04
N ALA A 195 15.68 16.05 1.80
CA ALA A 195 16.63 15.71 2.84
C ALA A 195 17.09 16.94 3.65
N GLU A 196 17.27 18.09 2.99
CA GLU A 196 17.68 19.34 3.65
C GLU A 196 16.60 19.80 4.62
N ARG A 197 15.34 19.84 4.16
CA ARG A 197 14.21 20.26 4.98
C ARG A 197 13.85 19.25 6.08
N MET A 198 14.16 17.98 5.87
CA MET A 198 14.03 16.94 6.89
C MET A 198 15.05 17.16 8.02
N GLN A 199 16.30 17.47 7.67
CA GLN A 199 17.34 17.81 8.66
C GLN A 199 16.99 19.10 9.41
N GLU A 200 16.55 20.16 8.71
CA GLU A 200 16.10 21.40 9.35
C GLU A 200 14.96 21.17 10.34
N ASN A 201 13.99 20.31 9.98
CA ASN A 201 12.90 19.94 10.87
C ASN A 201 13.38 19.12 12.08
N ALA A 202 14.35 18.21 11.90
CA ALA A 202 14.94 17.44 13.00
C ALA A 202 15.72 18.35 13.96
N ASP A 203 16.51 19.28 13.42
CA ASP A 203 17.27 20.27 14.18
C ASP A 203 16.36 21.23 14.95
N MET A 204 15.21 21.63 14.37
CA MET A 204 14.22 22.49 15.02
C MET A 204 13.36 21.76 16.05
N ASN A 205 13.08 20.47 15.85
CA ASN A 205 12.30 19.65 16.79
C ASN A 205 13.16 19.10 17.94
N GLY A 206 14.48 19.29 17.91
CA GLY A 206 15.38 18.83 18.98
C GLY A 206 15.46 17.31 19.08
N GLU A 207 15.12 16.58 18.02
CA GLU A 207 15.30 15.13 17.91
C GLU A 207 16.69 14.82 17.31
N GLY A 208 17.71 15.55 17.74
CA GLY A 208 19.09 15.23 17.45
C GLY A 208 19.55 14.15 18.42
N ASP A 209 19.74 12.93 17.92
CA ASP A 209 20.56 11.85 18.48
C ASP A 209 20.67 11.82 20.02
N GLU A 210 19.56 11.51 20.70
CA GLU A 210 19.61 10.78 21.98
C GLU A 210 19.56 9.26 21.71
N ASP A 211 20.45 8.77 20.84
CA ASP A 211 20.93 7.39 20.95
C ASP A 211 21.91 7.32 22.13
N GLY A 212 21.33 7.42 23.32
CA GLY A 212 21.98 7.17 24.59
C GLY A 212 21.13 6.18 25.37
N ASP A 213 21.51 4.90 25.28
CA ASP A 213 21.21 3.81 26.22
C ASP A 213 20.06 4.10 27.21
N MET A 214 18.83 3.83 26.79
CA MET A 214 17.67 3.70 27.68
C MET A 214 17.18 2.26 27.68
N GLU A 215 18.09 1.33 28.01
CA GLU A 215 17.72 0.03 28.55
C GLU A 215 17.72 0.11 30.09
N GLU A 216 16.62 -0.38 30.68
CA GLU A 216 16.43 -0.68 32.11
C GLU A 216 16.05 0.48 33.05
N GLU A 217 14.76 0.83 33.14
CA GLU A 217 14.10 1.21 34.41
C GLU A 217 12.55 1.25 34.30
N GLU A 218 11.92 0.11 34.01
CA GLU A 218 10.49 -0.10 34.33
C GLU A 218 10.31 -1.44 35.07
N GLU A 219 11.03 -1.60 36.20
CA GLU A 219 10.60 -2.52 37.26
C GLU A 219 9.94 -1.71 38.37
N HIS A 220 8.76 -2.17 38.82
CA HIS A 220 7.99 -1.69 39.98
C HIS A 220 6.79 -0.76 39.71
N ALA A 221 5.89 -1.16 38.80
CA ALA A 221 4.46 -0.91 39.00
C ALA A 221 3.84 -2.05 39.84
N PRO A 222 3.04 -1.78 40.89
CA PRO A 222 2.48 -2.83 41.74
C PRO A 222 1.43 -3.66 40.98
N VAL A 223 1.69 -4.97 40.85
CA VAL A 223 0.83 -5.88 40.11
C VAL A 223 -0.45 -6.18 40.90
N SER A 224 -1.61 -5.80 40.36
CA SER A 224 -2.90 -6.00 41.02
C SER A 224 -3.57 -7.35 40.71
N LYS A 225 -3.13 -8.07 39.67
CA LYS A 225 -3.68 -9.38 39.27
C LYS A 225 -2.59 -10.33 38.79
N ILE A 226 -2.61 -11.57 39.29
CA ILE A 226 -1.66 -12.65 38.92
C ILE A 226 -1.69 -12.97 37.41
N ALA A 227 -2.80 -12.69 36.72
CA ALA A 227 -2.90 -12.86 35.26
C ALA A 227 -1.94 -11.93 34.49
N ASP A 228 -1.63 -10.76 35.03
CA ASP A 228 -0.70 -9.81 34.40
C ASP A 228 0.75 -10.28 34.58
N VAL A 229 1.08 -10.93 35.71
CA VAL A 229 2.40 -11.58 35.96
C VAL A 229 2.64 -12.74 34.99
N LEU A 230 1.61 -13.57 34.75
CA LEU A 230 1.74 -14.70 33.82
C LEU A 230 1.91 -14.22 32.36
N CYS A 231 1.31 -13.08 31.99
CA CYS A 231 1.51 -12.49 30.67
C CYS A 231 2.87 -11.77 30.54
N THR A 232 3.39 -11.11 31.57
CA THR A 232 4.70 -10.42 31.53
C THR A 232 5.87 -11.39 31.58
N VAL A 233 5.82 -12.45 32.38
CA VAL A 233 6.85 -13.51 32.39
C VAL A 233 6.86 -14.28 31.06
N ALA A 234 5.70 -14.48 30.44
CA ALA A 234 5.62 -15.02 29.08
C ALA A 234 6.24 -14.04 28.06
N ARG A 235 6.03 -12.72 28.18
CA ARG A 235 6.63 -11.73 27.28
C ARG A 235 8.15 -11.60 27.41
N GLY A 236 8.70 -11.65 28.63
CA GLY A 236 10.15 -11.61 28.85
C GLY A 236 10.90 -12.82 28.29
N ARG A 237 10.25 -14.00 28.27
CA ARG A 237 10.82 -15.22 27.65
C ARG A 237 10.42 -15.45 26.19
N LEU A 238 9.41 -14.75 25.66
CA LEU A 238 8.92 -14.92 24.28
C LEU A 238 9.22 -13.74 23.34
N ALA A 239 9.73 -12.60 23.82
CA ALA A 239 10.17 -11.51 22.95
C ALA A 239 11.32 -11.93 21.99
N ARG A 240 12.10 -12.95 22.37
CA ARG A 240 13.10 -13.62 21.50
C ARG A 240 12.55 -14.81 20.70
N ARG A 241 11.23 -15.02 20.69
CA ARG A 241 10.57 -16.18 20.05
C ARG A 241 9.43 -15.79 19.10
N GLY A 242 9.37 -14.53 18.69
CA GLY A 242 8.76 -14.20 17.39
C GLY A 242 9.74 -14.61 16.29
N PRO A 243 9.29 -15.10 15.12
CA PRO A 243 10.20 -15.30 14.00
C PRO A 243 10.88 -13.96 13.74
N ARG A 244 12.20 -13.86 13.97
CA ARG A 244 12.98 -12.74 13.44
C ARG A 244 12.64 -12.69 11.95
N PRO A 245 12.20 -11.55 11.39
CA PRO A 245 12.03 -11.47 9.95
C PRO A 245 13.37 -11.92 9.34
N SER A 246 13.34 -13.01 8.59
CA SER A 246 14.55 -13.69 8.11
C SER A 246 15.42 -12.79 7.22
N THR A 247 14.84 -11.68 6.77
CA THR A 247 15.50 -10.65 5.96
C THR A 247 15.24 -9.27 6.58
N PRO A 248 16.29 -8.46 6.79
CA PRO A 248 16.15 -7.10 7.31
C PRO A 248 15.36 -6.22 6.34
N ALA A 249 14.68 -5.20 6.89
CA ALA A 249 13.99 -4.21 6.07
C ALA A 249 14.99 -3.30 5.36
N GLU A 250 14.62 -2.83 4.17
CA GLU A 250 15.40 -1.83 3.45
C GLU A 250 15.26 -0.47 4.14
N GLU A 251 16.38 0.23 4.29
CA GLU A 251 16.43 1.55 4.92
C GLU A 251 15.58 2.57 4.15
N ALA A 252 15.06 3.58 4.86
CA ALA A 252 14.34 4.68 4.24
C ALA A 252 15.23 5.38 3.19
N GLY A 253 14.71 5.58 1.99
CA GLY A 253 15.46 6.14 0.85
C GLY A 253 16.12 5.09 -0.05
N THR A 254 16.12 3.80 0.32
CA THR A 254 16.72 2.72 -0.49
C THR A 254 15.67 1.74 -1.03
N GLY A 255 15.92 1.18 -2.22
CA GLY A 255 15.10 0.12 -2.83
C GLY A 255 13.60 0.44 -2.90
N LEU A 256 12.79 -0.35 -2.20
CA LEU A 256 11.34 -0.21 -2.11
C LEU A 256 10.88 0.95 -1.22
N ASN A 257 11.76 1.44 -0.35
CA ASN A 257 11.55 2.58 0.54
C ASN A 257 12.20 3.87 0.00
N ALA A 258 12.62 3.90 -1.27
CA ALA A 258 13.15 5.10 -1.93
C ALA A 258 12.15 6.26 -1.98
N MET A 259 10.87 5.95 -2.16
CA MET A 259 9.77 6.93 -2.18
C MET A 259 8.89 6.76 -0.94
N CYS A 260 8.47 7.88 -0.37
CA CYS A 260 7.48 7.88 0.71
C CYS A 260 6.06 7.98 0.12
N TYR A 261 5.10 7.39 0.81
CA TYR A 261 3.71 7.35 0.35
C TYR A 261 2.79 7.96 1.38
N TYR A 262 1.88 8.82 0.93
CA TYR A 262 0.83 9.40 1.75
C TYR A 262 -0.52 8.91 1.24
N ALA A 263 -1.42 8.60 2.16
CA ALA A 263 -2.76 8.17 1.83
C ALA A 263 -3.80 9.09 2.46
N SER A 264 -4.83 9.41 1.70
CA SER A 264 -6.01 10.15 2.12
C SER A 264 -7.25 9.30 1.86
N THR A 265 -8.36 9.61 2.51
CA THR A 265 -9.64 8.91 2.27
C THR A 265 -10.55 9.77 1.42
N ASN A 266 -11.45 9.15 0.65
CA ASN A 266 -12.46 9.90 -0.10
C ASN A 266 -13.42 10.71 0.81
N ALA A 267 -13.49 10.36 2.09
CA ALA A 267 -14.22 11.15 3.08
C ALA A 267 -13.65 12.56 3.26
N ASP A 268 -12.33 12.74 3.12
CA ASP A 268 -11.66 14.04 3.18
C ASP A 268 -10.32 14.04 2.40
N PRO A 269 -10.31 14.51 1.13
CA PRO A 269 -9.12 14.52 0.28
C PRO A 269 -8.06 15.54 0.69
N THR A 270 -8.30 16.33 1.75
CA THR A 270 -7.36 17.34 2.26
C THR A 270 -6.47 16.83 3.40
N THR A 271 -6.91 15.76 4.08
CA THR A 271 -6.15 15.15 5.18
C THR A 271 -5.35 13.96 4.66
N TRP A 272 -4.03 14.02 4.83
CA TRP A 272 -3.10 12.99 4.37
C TRP A 272 -2.42 12.34 5.57
N THR A 273 -2.26 11.02 5.51
CA THR A 273 -1.58 10.22 6.53
C THR A 273 -0.37 9.55 5.88
N ARG A 274 0.82 9.72 6.46
CA ARG A 274 2.04 9.02 6.01
C ARG A 274 1.88 7.52 6.20
N LEU A 275 2.15 6.75 5.15
CA LEU A 275 2.21 5.30 5.24
C LEU A 275 3.57 4.87 5.83
N PRO A 276 3.60 3.80 6.64
CA PRO A 276 4.85 3.28 7.18
C PRO A 276 5.73 2.70 6.06
N ASP A 277 7.01 2.52 6.36
CA ASP A 277 7.94 1.86 5.44
C ASP A 277 7.63 0.36 5.31
N VAL A 278 7.98 -0.19 4.15
CA VAL A 278 7.65 -1.58 3.83
C VAL A 278 8.71 -2.52 4.39
N SER A 279 8.26 -3.58 5.08
CA SER A 279 9.11 -4.70 5.47
C SER A 279 8.99 -5.84 4.46
N PRO A 280 10.06 -6.61 4.20
CA PRO A 280 10.01 -7.76 3.29
C PRO A 280 8.97 -8.80 3.74
N HIS A 281 8.83 -8.99 5.06
CA HIS A 281 7.80 -9.85 5.63
C HIS A 281 6.38 -9.43 5.21
N HIS A 282 6.07 -8.12 5.25
CA HIS A 282 4.76 -7.63 4.80
C HIS A 282 4.49 -7.95 3.33
N ILE A 283 5.51 -7.90 2.47
CA ILE A 283 5.37 -8.21 1.03
C ILE A 283 5.13 -9.70 0.82
N THR A 284 5.91 -10.55 1.49
CA THR A 284 5.80 -12.01 1.39
C THR A 284 4.43 -12.48 1.86
N VAL A 285 3.96 -11.98 3.01
CA VAL A 285 2.61 -12.31 3.50
C VAL A 285 1.54 -11.70 2.58
N ALA A 286 1.70 -10.46 2.11
CA ALA A 286 0.73 -9.85 1.19
C ALA A 286 0.58 -10.61 -0.13
N ARG A 287 1.62 -11.32 -0.60
CA ARG A 287 1.54 -12.21 -1.77
C ARG A 287 0.62 -13.40 -1.54
N ALA A 288 0.63 -13.95 -0.33
CA ALA A 288 -0.24 -15.06 0.06
C ALA A 288 -1.66 -14.62 0.44
N LEU A 289 -1.86 -13.35 0.79
CA LEU A 289 -3.15 -12.82 1.23
C LEU A 289 -3.99 -12.22 0.11
N ARG A 290 -5.31 -12.37 0.24
CA ARG A 290 -6.32 -11.72 -0.60
C ARG A 290 -7.38 -11.03 0.26
N CYS A 291 -7.05 -9.85 0.76
CA CYS A 291 -7.91 -9.07 1.64
C CYS A 291 -8.46 -7.84 0.89
N ARG A 292 -9.77 -7.55 1.05
CA ARG A 292 -10.34 -6.28 0.58
C ARG A 292 -10.05 -5.19 1.60
N PHE A 293 -9.83 -3.98 1.11
CA PHE A 293 -9.66 -2.80 1.95
C PHE A 293 -10.99 -2.37 2.59
N SER A 294 -10.94 -1.95 3.85
CA SER A 294 -12.10 -1.49 4.61
C SER A 294 -12.33 0.02 4.45
N GLY A 295 -11.27 0.79 4.23
CA GLY A 295 -11.29 2.26 4.25
C GLY A 295 -10.89 2.88 5.61
N ASN A 296 -10.38 2.06 6.54
CA ASN A 296 -9.75 2.50 7.77
C ASN A 296 -8.29 2.02 7.87
N PHE A 297 -7.34 2.94 8.05
CA PHE A 297 -5.90 2.67 8.11
C PHE A 297 -5.47 1.74 9.25
N ASP A 298 -6.17 1.78 10.38
CA ASP A 298 -5.82 0.99 11.57
C ASP A 298 -6.63 -0.30 11.72
N ALA A 299 -7.43 -0.66 10.70
CA ALA A 299 -8.14 -1.92 10.71
C ALA A 299 -7.17 -3.12 10.69
N PRO A 300 -7.44 -4.20 11.45
CA PRO A 300 -6.62 -5.40 11.41
C PRO A 300 -6.80 -6.17 10.10
N VAL A 301 -5.71 -6.71 9.56
CA VAL A 301 -5.73 -7.52 8.34
C VAL A 301 -5.92 -8.98 8.70
N HIS A 302 -7.08 -9.53 8.37
CA HIS A 302 -7.41 -10.92 8.64
C HIS A 302 -6.99 -11.83 7.48
N GLY A 303 -6.28 -12.90 7.79
CA GLY A 303 -5.89 -13.92 6.82
C GLY A 303 -4.88 -14.92 7.38
N HIS A 304 -4.61 -15.96 6.59
CA HIS A 304 -3.52 -16.89 6.84
C HIS A 304 -2.58 -16.84 5.62
N PRO A 305 -1.27 -16.61 5.80
CA PRO A 305 -0.54 -16.47 7.07
C PRO A 305 -0.89 -15.17 7.80
N ARG A 306 -0.64 -15.11 9.11
CA ARG A 306 -0.97 -13.93 9.92
C ARG A 306 -0.17 -12.72 9.43
N PHE A 307 -0.86 -11.63 9.12
CA PHE A 307 -0.22 -10.37 8.77
C PHE A 307 0.21 -9.62 10.04
N MET A 308 1.49 -9.28 10.14
CA MET A 308 2.05 -8.52 11.27
C MET A 308 1.87 -7.02 11.04
N GLY A 309 0.63 -6.53 11.11
CA GLY A 309 0.36 -5.10 10.95
C GLY A 309 -1.12 -4.79 10.77
N SER A 310 -1.41 -3.51 10.59
CA SER A 310 -2.73 -2.99 10.22
C SER A 310 -2.86 -2.73 8.72
N GLU A 311 -4.04 -2.28 8.29
CA GLU A 311 -4.38 -2.03 6.88
C GLU A 311 -3.42 -1.06 6.19
N LYS A 312 -2.87 -0.05 6.89
CA LYS A 312 -1.85 0.87 6.34
C LYS A 312 -0.56 0.15 5.88
N HIS A 313 -0.12 -0.86 6.61
CA HIS A 313 1.05 -1.67 6.25
C HIS A 313 0.74 -2.57 5.05
N TYR A 314 -0.48 -3.11 4.99
CA TYR A 314 -0.92 -3.92 3.84
C TYR A 314 -1.09 -3.06 2.58
N LEU A 315 -1.65 -1.85 2.72
CA LEU A 315 -1.76 -0.87 1.64
C LEU A 315 -0.38 -0.53 1.08
N ARG A 316 0.59 -0.21 1.95
CA ARG A 316 1.98 0.04 1.56
C ARG A 316 2.60 -1.14 0.82
N ALA A 317 2.40 -2.37 1.31
CA ALA A 317 2.91 -3.58 0.66
C ALA A 317 2.28 -3.80 -0.72
N GLN A 318 0.97 -3.55 -0.88
CA GLN A 318 0.30 -3.63 -2.18
C GLN A 318 0.79 -2.57 -3.15
N ILE A 319 0.99 -1.33 -2.68
CA ILE A 319 1.57 -0.25 -3.50
C ILE A 319 2.94 -0.66 -4.02
N ALA A 320 3.84 -1.16 -3.17
CA ALA A 320 5.16 -1.63 -3.57
C ALA A 320 5.09 -2.68 -4.70
N ARG A 321 4.22 -3.69 -4.53
CA ARG A 321 4.01 -4.77 -5.51
C ARG A 321 3.41 -4.30 -6.83
N ILE A 322 2.52 -3.31 -6.79
CA ILE A 322 1.87 -2.76 -7.99
C ILE A 322 2.86 -1.85 -8.72
N THR A 323 3.55 -0.97 -8.00
CA THR A 323 4.56 -0.07 -8.58
C THR A 323 5.66 -0.88 -9.26
N SER A 324 6.22 -1.89 -8.61
CA SER A 324 7.29 -2.72 -9.19
C SER A 324 6.84 -3.48 -10.45
N ALA A 325 5.57 -3.88 -10.54
CA ALA A 325 5.07 -4.72 -11.63
C ALA A 325 4.41 -3.93 -12.78
N CYS A 326 4.07 -2.66 -12.56
CA CYS A 326 3.25 -1.90 -13.51
C CYS A 326 3.80 -0.53 -13.85
N ARG A 327 4.91 -0.09 -13.25
CA ARG A 327 5.53 1.18 -13.60
C ARG A 327 6.34 1.00 -14.87
N ILE A 328 5.76 1.47 -15.97
CA ILE A 328 6.29 1.36 -17.33
C ILE A 328 6.42 2.74 -17.96
N ALA A 329 7.34 2.87 -18.91
CA ALA A 329 7.52 4.05 -19.74
C ALA A 329 7.59 3.65 -21.22
N PRO A 330 7.34 4.59 -22.15
CA PRO A 330 7.67 4.40 -23.55
C PRO A 330 9.15 4.05 -23.73
N VAL A 331 9.46 3.18 -24.68
CA VAL A 331 10.83 2.70 -24.93
C VAL A 331 11.78 3.88 -25.22
N GLN A 332 13.06 3.74 -24.86
CA GLN A 332 14.11 4.75 -25.06
C GLN A 332 13.88 6.09 -24.32
N THR A 333 12.98 6.13 -23.33
CA THR A 333 12.83 7.32 -22.45
C THR A 333 13.97 7.41 -21.44
N PHE A 334 14.55 6.27 -21.07
CA PHE A 334 15.60 6.15 -20.07
C PHE A 334 16.72 5.25 -20.57
N THR A 335 17.90 5.47 -20.02
CA THR A 335 19.09 4.63 -20.15
C THR A 335 19.56 4.18 -18.78
N THR A 336 20.27 3.07 -18.75
CA THR A 336 20.81 2.49 -17.51
C THR A 336 22.19 1.92 -17.78
N GLU A 337 23.12 2.19 -16.87
CA GLU A 337 24.46 1.60 -16.87
C GLU A 337 24.47 0.38 -15.93
N GLY A 338 25.07 -0.74 -16.34
CA GLY A 338 25.22 -1.93 -15.49
C GLY A 338 23.97 -2.80 -15.31
N ALA A 339 22.90 -2.57 -16.09
CA ALA A 339 21.68 -3.41 -16.02
C ALA A 339 21.90 -4.85 -16.55
N VAL A 340 22.84 -5.02 -17.47
CA VAL A 340 23.26 -6.31 -18.01
C VAL A 340 24.76 -6.45 -17.71
N PRO A 341 25.20 -7.55 -17.08
CA PRO A 341 26.63 -7.78 -16.86
C PRO A 341 27.33 -7.87 -18.23
N ASP A 342 28.45 -7.16 -18.36
CA ASP A 342 29.27 -7.20 -19.57
C ASP A 342 29.72 -8.64 -19.79
N ALA A 343 29.13 -9.31 -20.78
CA ALA A 343 29.67 -10.57 -21.25
C ALA A 343 31.02 -10.25 -21.86
N GLU A 344 32.08 -10.97 -21.48
CA GLU A 344 33.36 -10.90 -22.15
C GLU A 344 33.14 -11.22 -23.64
N GLU A 345 33.00 -10.18 -24.46
CA GLU A 345 32.79 -10.33 -25.89
C GLU A 345 34.09 -10.89 -26.49
N GLU A 346 34.12 -12.21 -26.72
CA GLU A 346 35.21 -12.85 -27.43
C GLU A 346 35.23 -12.27 -28.86
N GLU A 347 36.24 -11.44 -29.18
CA GLU A 347 36.37 -10.74 -30.47
C GLU A 347 36.18 -11.72 -31.64
N GLY A 348 35.04 -11.61 -32.34
CA GLY A 348 34.70 -12.43 -33.51
C GLY A 348 33.49 -13.35 -33.37
N ALA A 349 32.86 -13.44 -32.19
CA ALA A 349 31.59 -14.13 -32.01
C ALA A 349 30.39 -13.29 -32.55
N PRO A 350 29.34 -13.91 -33.13
CA PRO A 350 28.13 -13.20 -33.51
C PRO A 350 27.48 -12.59 -32.27
N ALA A 351 27.10 -11.30 -32.33
CA ALA A 351 26.44 -10.59 -31.24
C ALA A 351 25.30 -11.45 -30.64
N HIS A 352 25.52 -11.92 -29.42
CA HIS A 352 24.51 -12.71 -28.72
C HIS A 352 23.31 -11.81 -28.40
N PRO A 353 22.07 -12.29 -28.54
CA PRO A 353 20.92 -11.51 -28.12
C PRO A 353 21.05 -11.18 -26.62
N PRO A 354 20.59 -9.99 -26.18
CA PRO A 354 20.71 -9.61 -24.78
C PRO A 354 20.03 -10.64 -23.88
N PRO A 355 20.62 -10.95 -22.72
CA PRO A 355 20.08 -11.96 -21.83
C PRO A 355 18.69 -11.56 -21.34
N THR A 356 17.76 -12.52 -21.34
CA THR A 356 16.38 -12.30 -20.88
C THR A 356 16.23 -12.37 -19.37
N ALA A 357 17.23 -12.91 -18.68
CA ALA A 357 17.28 -13.01 -17.23
C ALA A 357 18.73 -12.75 -16.73
N VAL A 358 18.85 -11.97 -15.66
CA VAL A 358 20.10 -11.58 -15.01
C VAL A 358 19.98 -11.95 -13.52
N PRO A 359 21.07 -12.34 -12.83
CA PRO A 359 21.04 -12.52 -11.39
C PRO A 359 20.52 -11.26 -10.67
N ALA A 360 19.81 -11.43 -9.58
CA ALA A 360 19.30 -10.32 -8.78
C ALA A 360 20.41 -9.34 -8.38
N TYR A 361 20.15 -8.05 -8.57
CA TYR A 361 21.13 -6.98 -8.33
C TYR A 361 21.46 -6.84 -6.85
N SER A 362 22.73 -6.62 -6.52
CA SER A 362 23.17 -6.17 -5.19
C SER A 362 22.89 -4.68 -4.98
N VAL A 363 23.05 -3.88 -6.03
CA VAL A 363 22.75 -2.45 -6.08
C VAL A 363 21.87 -2.17 -7.30
N VAL A 364 20.77 -1.44 -7.10
CA VAL A 364 19.85 -1.11 -8.20
C VAL A 364 20.56 -0.23 -9.22
N PRO A 365 20.62 -0.62 -10.50
CA PRO A 365 21.20 0.23 -11.54
C PRO A 365 20.51 1.60 -11.62
N PRO A 366 21.26 2.70 -11.77
CA PRO A 366 20.67 4.03 -11.85
C PRO A 366 19.84 4.19 -13.13
N LEU A 367 18.66 4.79 -13.00
CA LEU A 367 17.78 5.13 -14.11
C LEU A 367 18.06 6.57 -14.55
N LEU A 368 18.72 6.75 -15.69
CA LEU A 368 19.09 8.05 -16.23
C LEU A 368 18.10 8.49 -17.31
N PRO A 369 17.55 9.72 -17.26
CA PRO A 369 16.75 10.27 -18.36
C PRO A 369 17.58 10.32 -19.65
N GLN A 370 16.95 9.95 -20.78
CA GLN A 370 17.62 10.02 -22.07
C GLN A 370 17.94 11.47 -22.44
N GLU A 371 19.23 11.75 -22.64
CA GLU A 371 19.70 13.03 -23.18
C GLU A 371 19.50 13.08 -24.69
N MET A 372 19.28 14.29 -25.22
CA MET A 372 19.12 14.49 -26.66
C MET A 372 20.46 14.24 -27.36
N PRO A 373 20.56 13.25 -28.25
CA PRO A 373 21.80 12.99 -28.99
C PRO A 373 22.20 14.21 -29.83
N ASP A 374 23.51 14.38 -30.04
CA ASP A 374 24.03 15.38 -30.98
C ASP A 374 23.56 15.06 -32.41
N GLU A 375 23.13 16.10 -33.15
CA GLU A 375 22.58 15.92 -34.51
C GLU A 375 23.58 15.32 -35.52
N GLU A 376 24.88 15.38 -35.21
CA GLU A 376 25.96 14.85 -36.04
C GLU A 376 26.30 13.38 -35.75
N ASP A 377 25.87 12.84 -34.59
CA ASP A 377 26.13 11.46 -34.19
C ASP A 377 25.00 10.53 -34.68
N THR A 378 25.19 9.97 -35.88
CA THR A 378 24.21 9.08 -36.50
C THR A 378 23.98 7.79 -35.72
N ASP A 379 24.99 7.32 -34.98
CA ASP A 379 24.93 6.07 -34.24
C ASP A 379 24.13 6.25 -32.95
N ALA A 380 24.35 7.36 -32.24
CA ALA A 380 23.54 7.75 -31.09
C ALA A 380 22.08 8.03 -31.46
N ILE A 381 21.83 8.68 -32.60
CA ILE A 381 20.47 8.90 -33.12
C ILE A 381 19.80 7.56 -33.48
N ALA A 382 20.53 6.62 -34.08
CA ALA A 382 19.98 5.30 -34.42
C ALA A 382 19.59 4.49 -33.18
N ALA A 383 20.38 4.57 -32.11
CA ALA A 383 20.10 3.89 -30.85
C ALA A 383 18.80 4.39 -30.17
N VAL A 384 18.42 5.65 -30.40
CA VAL A 384 17.29 6.33 -29.75
C VAL A 384 16.27 6.86 -30.77
N GLN A 385 16.20 6.23 -31.94
CA GLN A 385 15.48 6.77 -33.10
C GLN A 385 13.98 7.02 -32.83
N ALA A 386 13.30 6.13 -32.11
CA ALA A 386 11.87 6.23 -31.84
C ALA A 386 11.56 7.39 -30.88
N TRP A 387 12.41 7.57 -29.87
CA TRP A 387 12.31 8.74 -28.99
C TRP A 387 12.69 10.02 -29.74
N PHE A 388 13.78 10.06 -30.51
CA PHE A 388 14.31 11.27 -31.15
C PHE A 388 13.38 11.81 -32.24
N THR A 389 12.93 10.95 -33.15
CA THR A 389 12.04 11.35 -34.25
C THR A 389 10.58 11.47 -33.83
N GLY A 390 10.26 11.02 -32.61
CA GLY A 390 8.92 10.87 -32.07
C GLY A 390 8.27 9.55 -32.52
N TYR A 391 7.61 8.88 -31.57
CA TYR A 391 7.02 7.57 -31.80
C TYR A 391 6.06 7.56 -33.00
N SER A 392 6.23 6.57 -33.87
CA SER A 392 5.43 6.42 -35.08
C SER A 392 3.96 6.09 -34.77
N LYS A 393 3.08 6.34 -35.74
CA LYS A 393 1.64 6.04 -35.60
C LYS A 393 1.51 4.53 -35.37
N GLU A 394 1.03 4.13 -34.19
CA GLU A 394 0.81 2.73 -33.74
C GLU A 394 1.99 2.00 -33.08
N GLU A 395 3.16 2.61 -32.93
CA GLU A 395 4.30 1.97 -32.26
C GLU A 395 3.98 1.61 -30.79
N LEU A 396 3.38 2.55 -30.06
CA LEU A 396 2.95 2.36 -28.68
C LEU A 396 1.69 1.49 -28.53
N MET A 397 1.12 1.00 -29.63
CA MET A 397 0.08 -0.06 -29.58
C MET A 397 0.69 -1.45 -29.47
N GLN A 398 2.01 -1.57 -29.61
CA GLN A 398 2.74 -2.84 -29.52
C GLN A 398 3.39 -2.96 -28.15
N THR A 399 3.58 -4.20 -27.69
CA THR A 399 4.27 -4.51 -26.43
C THR A 399 5.74 -4.09 -26.44
N LYS A 400 6.38 -3.98 -27.61
CA LYS A 400 7.78 -3.56 -27.73
C LYS A 400 7.99 -2.05 -27.56
N GLY A 401 6.93 -1.25 -27.61
CA GLY A 401 7.01 0.19 -27.43
C GLY A 401 7.14 0.64 -25.97
N TRP A 402 7.22 -0.29 -25.01
CA TRP A 402 7.17 0.01 -23.59
C TRP A 402 8.18 -0.85 -22.81
N SER A 403 8.84 -0.24 -21.83
CA SER A 403 9.79 -0.89 -20.93
C SER A 403 9.43 -0.67 -19.46
N HIS A 404 9.84 -1.60 -18.59
CA HIS A 404 9.69 -1.47 -17.14
C HIS A 404 10.74 -0.53 -16.55
N ILE A 405 10.30 0.44 -15.75
CA ILE A 405 11.20 1.44 -15.13
C ILE A 405 11.35 1.28 -13.61
N ALA A 406 10.59 0.37 -13.01
CA ALA A 406 10.73 0.03 -11.60
C ALA A 406 11.49 -1.30 -11.44
N PRO A 407 12.28 -1.45 -10.37
CA PRO A 407 12.98 -2.69 -10.11
C PRO A 407 12.02 -3.83 -9.76
N SER A 408 12.40 -5.05 -10.10
CA SER A 408 11.64 -6.26 -9.78
C SER A 408 11.74 -6.60 -8.29
N VAL A 409 10.65 -7.07 -7.68
CA VAL A 409 10.63 -7.50 -6.27
C VAL A 409 10.90 -9.00 -6.18
N LEU A 410 11.97 -9.36 -5.48
CA LEU A 410 12.42 -10.72 -5.27
C LEU A 410 11.44 -11.55 -4.45
N SER A 411 11.61 -12.88 -4.45
CA SER A 411 10.84 -13.83 -3.65
C SER A 411 10.88 -13.51 -2.15
N CYS A 412 12.03 -13.04 -1.65
CA CYS A 412 12.26 -12.62 -0.28
C CYS A 412 11.55 -11.31 0.13
N GLY A 413 11.04 -10.54 -0.83
CA GLY A 413 10.36 -9.26 -0.56
C GLY A 413 11.26 -8.04 -0.52
N ARG A 414 12.51 -8.15 -1.02
CA ARG A 414 13.43 -7.03 -1.26
C ARG A 414 13.58 -6.77 -2.76
N VAL A 415 14.21 -5.66 -3.12
CA VAL A 415 14.65 -5.38 -4.50
C VAL A 415 16.07 -5.87 -4.72
N THR A 416 16.94 -5.66 -3.73
CA THR A 416 18.33 -6.13 -3.78
C THR A 416 18.46 -7.47 -3.06
N THR A 417 19.44 -8.27 -3.48
CA THR A 417 19.88 -9.41 -2.68
C THR A 417 20.33 -8.88 -1.31
N ALA A 418 19.93 -9.58 -0.23
CA ALA A 418 20.49 -9.23 1.06
C ALA A 418 22.01 -9.40 0.95
N LEU A 419 22.76 -8.36 1.31
CA LEU A 419 24.17 -8.54 1.58
C LEU A 419 24.20 -9.63 2.65
N ALA A 420 24.70 -10.82 2.28
CA ALA A 420 25.11 -11.76 3.28
C ALA A 420 26.16 -10.98 4.07
N GLU A 421 25.81 -10.58 5.29
CA GLU A 421 26.84 -10.34 6.29
C GLU A 421 27.68 -11.60 6.19
N GLU A 422 28.91 -11.45 5.68
CA GLU A 422 29.88 -12.53 5.69
C GLU A 422 29.86 -13.00 7.14
N GLU A 423 29.24 -14.16 7.40
CA GLU A 423 29.38 -14.81 8.68
C GLU A 423 30.89 -14.89 8.82
N GLU A 424 31.46 -14.06 9.71
CA GLU A 424 32.89 -14.07 10.00
C GLU A 424 33.24 -15.54 10.10
N GLU A 425 33.99 -16.04 9.12
CA GLU A 425 34.47 -17.41 9.12
C GLU A 425 35.17 -17.50 10.46
N GLN A 426 34.53 -18.15 11.44
CA GLN A 426 35.17 -18.45 12.70
C GLN A 426 36.31 -19.35 12.28
N GLU A 427 37.51 -18.77 12.17
CA GLU A 427 38.73 -19.51 11.93
C GLU A 427 38.67 -20.70 12.88
N PRO A 428 38.76 -21.94 12.37
CA PRO A 428 38.81 -23.09 13.26
C PRO A 428 40.03 -22.86 14.14
N ALA A 429 39.79 -22.63 15.43
CA ALA A 429 40.85 -22.49 16.40
C ALA A 429 41.65 -23.78 16.38
N ASP A 430 42.83 -23.73 15.76
CA ASP A 430 43.84 -24.78 15.77
C ASP A 430 44.27 -25.02 17.22
N GLY A 431 43.52 -25.87 17.92
CA GLY A 431 43.89 -26.40 19.22
C GLY A 431 44.91 -27.51 19.02
N GLU A 432 46.20 -27.15 19.05
CA GLU A 432 47.28 -28.12 19.23
C GLU A 432 47.08 -28.89 20.55
N GLY A 433 46.80 -30.19 20.45
CA GLY A 433 46.60 -31.07 21.60
C GLY A 433 46.66 -32.55 21.22
N GLU A 434 47.81 -33.15 21.51
CA GLU A 434 48.26 -34.52 21.26
C GLU A 434 47.31 -35.68 21.69
N ASN A 435 47.31 -36.73 20.84
CA ASN A 435 47.20 -38.18 21.15
C ASN A 435 45.83 -38.85 21.38
N GLY A 436 45.51 -39.82 20.50
CA GLY A 436 44.82 -41.07 20.89
C GLY A 436 43.81 -41.65 19.89
N GLN A 437 44.19 -42.75 19.23
CA GLN A 437 43.41 -43.66 18.39
C GLN A 437 41.88 -43.79 18.64
N GLY A 438 41.10 -43.81 17.55
CA GLY A 438 39.75 -44.38 17.52
C GLY A 438 39.05 -44.17 16.17
N ASP A 439 39.11 -45.17 15.29
CA ASP A 439 38.40 -45.22 14.00
C ASP A 439 36.88 -45.08 14.16
N GLY A 440 36.28 -44.13 13.45
CA GLY A 440 34.83 -43.96 13.34
C GLY A 440 34.50 -42.95 12.24
N ALA A 441 34.50 -43.40 10.99
CA ALA A 441 34.12 -42.59 9.84
C ALA A 441 32.61 -42.24 9.90
N SER A 442 32.26 -41.14 10.56
CA SER A 442 31.00 -40.44 10.31
C SER A 442 31.18 -39.64 9.02
N THR A 443 30.51 -40.08 7.97
CA THR A 443 30.39 -39.33 6.72
C THR A 443 29.50 -38.12 7.03
N SER A 444 30.10 -36.98 7.38
CA SER A 444 29.38 -35.72 7.40
C SER A 444 28.89 -35.47 5.97
N GLU A 445 27.57 -35.37 5.80
CA GLU A 445 27.00 -34.87 4.55
C GLU A 445 27.67 -33.53 4.24
N PRO A 446 28.12 -33.30 2.99
CA PRO A 446 28.65 -32.01 2.61
C PRO A 446 27.58 -30.94 2.85
N PRO A 447 27.97 -29.72 3.28
CA PRO A 447 27.04 -28.63 3.47
C PRO A 447 26.20 -28.44 2.19
N PRO A 448 24.90 -28.11 2.31
CA PRO A 448 24.07 -27.89 1.14
C PRO A 448 24.69 -26.81 0.26
N PRO A 449 24.66 -26.95 -1.08
CA PRO A 449 25.18 -25.94 -1.97
C PRO A 449 24.49 -24.59 -1.69
N PRO A 450 25.21 -23.47 -1.81
CA PRO A 450 24.61 -22.15 -1.63
C PRO A 450 23.40 -22.01 -2.56
N PRO A 451 22.30 -21.36 -2.10
CA PRO A 451 21.11 -21.21 -2.91
C PRO A 451 21.48 -20.49 -4.22
N GLU A 452 21.06 -21.07 -5.35
CA GLU A 452 21.25 -20.43 -6.66
C GLU A 452 20.64 -19.02 -6.64
N PRO A 453 21.33 -18.01 -7.21
CA PRO A 453 20.83 -16.64 -7.19
C PRO A 453 19.49 -16.54 -7.91
N GLU A 454 18.54 -15.81 -7.33
CA GLU A 454 17.25 -15.57 -7.97
C GLU A 454 17.46 -14.80 -9.27
N MET A 455 16.98 -15.35 -10.38
CA MET A 455 17.08 -14.74 -11.70
C MET A 455 15.90 -13.79 -11.94
N VAL A 456 16.20 -12.54 -12.28
CA VAL A 456 15.22 -11.48 -12.55
C VAL A 456 15.31 -10.99 -13.99
N ALA A 457 14.24 -10.37 -14.48
CA ALA A 457 14.31 -9.69 -15.77
C ALA A 457 15.25 -8.48 -15.66
N PRO A 458 16.08 -8.20 -16.70
CA PRO A 458 16.94 -7.03 -16.70
C PRO A 458 16.16 -5.73 -16.47
N PHE A 459 16.81 -4.75 -15.84
CA PHE A 459 16.25 -3.41 -15.73
C PHE A 459 16.03 -2.82 -17.14
N LEU A 460 14.97 -2.03 -17.33
CA LEU A 460 14.49 -1.58 -18.66
C LEU A 460 14.07 -2.70 -19.63
N CYS A 461 13.79 -3.91 -19.16
CA CYS A 461 13.24 -4.96 -20.03
C CYS A 461 11.90 -4.56 -20.67
N ASP A 462 11.71 -5.05 -21.91
CA ASP A 462 10.46 -4.89 -22.65
C ASP A 462 9.31 -5.61 -21.94
N ILE A 463 8.14 -4.96 -21.89
CA ILE A 463 6.92 -5.59 -21.35
C ILE A 463 6.45 -6.80 -22.19
N SER A 464 7.05 -7.02 -23.36
CA SER A 464 6.81 -8.20 -24.20
C SER A 464 7.33 -9.50 -23.58
N LEU A 465 8.30 -9.41 -22.66
CA LEU A 465 8.87 -10.55 -21.94
C LEU A 465 8.03 -10.95 -20.72
N ASP A 466 6.99 -10.18 -20.38
CA ASP A 466 6.12 -10.48 -19.25
C ASP A 466 5.36 -11.80 -19.45
N ALA A 467 5.34 -12.60 -18.38
CA ALA A 467 4.62 -13.86 -18.38
C ALA A 467 3.12 -13.66 -18.73
N PRO A 468 2.60 -14.36 -19.78
CA PRO A 468 1.19 -14.24 -20.16
C PRO A 468 0.27 -14.80 -19.06
N LEU A 469 -1.00 -14.40 -19.10
CA LEU A 469 -2.05 -14.92 -18.23
C LEU A 469 -2.59 -16.22 -18.82
N SER A 470 -2.57 -17.31 -18.06
CA SER A 470 -3.07 -18.62 -18.51
C SER A 470 -4.41 -18.96 -17.85
N PHE A 471 -5.46 -19.11 -18.66
CA PHE A 471 -6.80 -19.43 -18.15
C PHE A 471 -7.17 -20.87 -18.50
N THR A 472 -7.26 -21.73 -17.47
CA THR A 472 -7.69 -23.12 -17.65
C THR A 472 -9.19 -23.14 -17.97
N GLY A 473 -9.54 -23.49 -19.22
CA GLY A 473 -10.95 -23.59 -19.67
C GLY A 473 -11.51 -22.38 -20.43
N HIS A 474 -10.67 -21.41 -20.81
CA HIS A 474 -11.06 -20.34 -21.74
C HIS A 474 -10.69 -20.69 -23.18
N SER A 475 -11.42 -20.15 -24.16
CA SER A 475 -11.13 -20.38 -25.60
C SER A 475 -9.77 -19.85 -26.04
N ARG A 476 -9.24 -18.83 -25.33
CA ARG A 476 -7.86 -18.37 -25.44
C ARG A 476 -7.10 -18.82 -24.19
N ALA A 477 -6.26 -19.84 -24.35
CA ALA A 477 -5.51 -20.41 -23.25
C ALA A 477 -4.47 -19.44 -22.66
N GLN A 478 -3.93 -18.53 -23.48
CA GLN A 478 -2.96 -17.51 -23.09
C GLN A 478 -3.42 -16.14 -23.56
N LEU A 479 -3.42 -15.17 -22.65
CA LEU A 479 -3.63 -13.75 -22.93
C LEU A 479 -2.35 -12.99 -22.56
N ALA A 480 -1.99 -11.99 -23.37
CA ALA A 480 -0.89 -11.09 -23.04
C ALA A 480 -1.16 -10.39 -21.70
N ALA A 481 -0.12 -10.07 -20.93
CA ALA A 481 -0.26 -9.39 -19.64
C ALA A 481 -0.77 -7.94 -19.77
N TRP A 482 -0.66 -7.36 -20.97
CA TRP A 482 -0.96 -5.95 -21.26
C TRP A 482 -1.95 -5.80 -22.42
N THR A 483 -2.75 -4.74 -22.37
CA THR A 483 -3.66 -4.33 -23.45
C THR A 483 -3.49 -2.85 -23.76
N PHE A 484 -3.55 -2.49 -25.04
CA PHE A 484 -3.32 -1.12 -25.48
C PHE A 484 -4.57 -0.51 -26.08
N ARG A 485 -4.73 0.79 -25.87
CA ARG A 485 -5.77 1.60 -26.53
C ARG A 485 -5.13 2.90 -27.02
N LYS A 486 -5.57 3.36 -28.18
CA LYS A 486 -5.27 4.69 -28.70
C LYS A 486 -6.53 5.54 -28.63
N ALA A 487 -6.41 6.73 -28.07
CA ALA A 487 -7.41 7.77 -28.15
C ALA A 487 -6.88 8.92 -29.02
N TYR A 488 -7.74 9.42 -29.89
CA TYR A 488 -7.50 10.62 -30.68
C TYR A 488 -8.81 11.40 -30.78
N GLU A 489 -8.72 12.72 -30.75
CA GLU A 489 -9.87 13.60 -30.96
C GLU A 489 -10.22 13.69 -32.45
N VAL A 490 -9.19 13.72 -33.32
CA VAL A 490 -9.29 13.74 -34.78
C VAL A 490 -8.14 12.92 -35.38
N GLU A 491 -8.38 12.17 -36.46
CA GLU A 491 -7.40 11.28 -37.09
C GLU A 491 -6.12 11.99 -37.61
N GLY A 492 -6.22 13.30 -37.87
CA GLY A 492 -5.11 14.17 -38.29
C GLY A 492 -4.47 15.00 -37.17
N SER A 493 -4.80 14.74 -35.89
CA SER A 493 -4.14 15.44 -34.78
C SER A 493 -2.66 15.07 -34.72
N GLN A 494 -1.81 16.09 -34.48
CA GLN A 494 -0.39 15.90 -34.21
C GLN A 494 -0.13 15.24 -32.85
N THR A 495 -1.09 15.31 -31.94
CA THR A 495 -1.02 14.67 -30.63
C THR A 495 -1.83 13.38 -30.63
N SER A 496 -1.22 12.30 -30.15
CA SER A 496 -1.86 11.00 -29.96
C SER A 496 -1.71 10.56 -28.51
N VAL A 497 -2.79 10.05 -27.92
CA VAL A 497 -2.78 9.54 -26.55
C VAL A 497 -2.90 8.02 -26.60
N TYR A 498 -1.91 7.33 -26.07
CA TYR A 498 -1.89 5.89 -25.93
C TYR A 498 -2.07 5.53 -24.46
N VAL A 499 -2.72 4.40 -24.19
CA VAL A 499 -2.87 3.85 -22.85
C VAL A 499 -2.56 2.37 -22.86
N ALA A 500 -1.61 1.98 -22.04
CA ALA A 500 -1.30 0.59 -21.70
C ALA A 500 -2.01 0.22 -20.39
N LYS A 501 -2.78 -0.87 -20.38
CA LYS A 501 -3.48 -1.38 -19.19
C LYS A 501 -2.95 -2.75 -18.83
N SER A 502 -2.63 -2.95 -17.56
CA SER A 502 -2.26 -4.27 -17.04
C SER A 502 -3.50 -5.13 -16.85
N LEU A 503 -3.47 -6.36 -17.34
CA LEU A 503 -4.46 -7.38 -17.05
C LEU A 503 -4.10 -8.17 -15.77
N ARG A 504 -2.81 -8.27 -15.43
CA ARG A 504 -2.33 -8.95 -14.22
C ARG A 504 -2.67 -8.17 -12.95
N TRP A 505 -2.63 -6.84 -13.04
CA TRP A 505 -3.09 -5.92 -12.01
C TRP A 505 -4.24 -5.08 -12.57
N PRO A 506 -5.49 -5.59 -12.51
CA PRO A 506 -6.65 -4.85 -12.96
C PRO A 506 -6.72 -3.49 -12.26
N GLY A 507 -6.74 -2.43 -13.06
CA GLY A 507 -6.74 -1.05 -12.58
C GLY A 507 -5.45 -0.28 -12.82
N ALA A 508 -4.32 -0.95 -13.07
CA ALA A 508 -3.08 -0.27 -13.44
C ALA A 508 -3.13 0.15 -14.92
N ALA A 509 -2.96 1.45 -15.16
CA ALA A 509 -2.90 2.01 -16.50
C ALA A 509 -1.84 3.11 -16.60
N THR A 510 -1.11 3.13 -17.72
CA THR A 510 -0.14 4.18 -18.04
C THR A 510 -0.58 4.85 -19.32
N TYR A 511 -0.72 6.17 -19.31
CA TYR A 511 -0.89 6.93 -20.55
C TYR A 511 0.48 7.34 -21.11
N ALA A 512 0.56 7.51 -22.42
CA ALA A 512 1.65 8.21 -23.10
C ALA A 512 1.07 9.13 -24.17
N VAL A 513 1.45 10.40 -24.11
CA VAL A 513 1.08 11.43 -25.08
C VAL A 513 2.30 11.70 -25.94
N THR A 514 2.16 11.39 -27.22
CA THR A 514 3.19 11.64 -28.21
C THR A 514 2.75 12.82 -29.08
N THR A 515 3.72 13.68 -29.43
CA THR A 515 3.51 14.77 -30.38
C THR A 515 4.40 14.52 -31.58
N THR A 516 3.82 14.42 -32.78
CA THR A 516 4.59 14.15 -34.00
C THR A 516 5.68 15.21 -34.21
N GLY A 517 6.93 14.76 -34.37
CA GLY A 517 8.08 15.63 -34.59
C GLY A 517 8.65 16.31 -33.34
N ARG A 518 8.24 15.88 -32.13
CA ARG A 518 8.93 16.22 -30.88
C ARG A 518 9.55 14.96 -30.27
N PRO A 519 10.77 15.07 -29.72
CA PRO A 519 11.38 13.94 -29.07
C PRO A 519 10.65 13.58 -27.78
N GLY A 520 10.55 12.28 -27.52
CA GLY A 520 9.95 11.72 -26.31
C GLY A 520 8.42 11.77 -26.24
N ALA A 521 7.92 11.40 -25.07
CA ALA A 521 6.50 11.36 -24.75
C ALA A 521 6.27 11.82 -23.31
N SER A 522 5.17 12.53 -23.07
CA SER A 522 4.68 12.74 -21.71
C SER A 522 3.90 11.50 -21.30
N TYR A 523 4.31 10.83 -20.23
CA TYR A 523 3.66 9.62 -19.77
C TYR A 523 3.47 9.66 -18.26
N GLN A 524 2.43 8.98 -17.78
CA GLN A 524 2.23 8.81 -16.36
C GLN A 524 1.45 7.53 -16.08
N MET A 525 1.87 6.83 -15.04
CA MET A 525 1.18 5.66 -14.51
C MET A 525 0.17 6.08 -13.42
N MET A 526 -0.99 5.46 -13.43
CA MET A 526 -1.99 5.57 -12.38
C MET A 526 -2.59 4.20 -12.08
N TYR A 527 -2.84 3.93 -10.81
CA TYR A 527 -3.65 2.79 -10.40
C TYR A 527 -5.07 3.23 -10.03
N TYR A 528 -6.10 2.54 -10.52
CA TYR A 528 -7.47 2.70 -10.05
C TYR A 528 -8.14 1.34 -9.92
N GLY A 529 -8.27 0.82 -8.70
CA GLY A 529 -8.87 -0.51 -8.50
C GLY A 529 -8.82 -1.02 -7.08
N THR A 530 -9.09 -2.32 -6.90
CA THR A 530 -9.24 -2.93 -5.58
C THR A 530 -7.92 -3.30 -4.89
N GLY A 531 -6.78 -3.11 -5.56
CA GLY A 531 -5.46 -3.54 -5.09
C GLY A 531 -5.27 -5.05 -5.12
N LEU A 532 -6.08 -5.81 -5.87
CA LEU A 532 -5.99 -7.28 -5.93
C LEU A 532 -5.41 -7.73 -7.26
N LYS A 533 -4.44 -8.66 -7.19
CA LYS A 533 -3.86 -9.31 -8.36
C LYS A 533 -4.88 -10.25 -9.02
N ASP A 534 -4.85 -10.34 -10.34
CA ASP A 534 -5.66 -11.31 -11.08
C ASP A 534 -5.16 -12.75 -10.81
N MET A 535 -6.11 -13.66 -10.62
CA MET A 535 -5.84 -15.07 -10.31
C MET A 535 -5.89 -15.96 -11.55
N GLN A 536 -6.05 -15.40 -12.75
CA GLN A 536 -6.06 -16.15 -14.01
C GLN A 536 -7.14 -17.24 -14.05
N GLY A 537 -8.28 -16.96 -13.40
CA GLY A 537 -9.40 -17.91 -13.27
C GLY A 537 -9.23 -18.95 -12.15
N ALA A 538 -8.10 -18.97 -11.43
CA ALA A 538 -7.96 -19.78 -10.23
C ALA A 538 -8.74 -19.19 -9.04
N TYR A 539 -9.29 -20.05 -8.20
CA TYR A 539 -9.84 -19.62 -6.92
C TYR A 539 -8.73 -19.36 -5.93
N TYR A 540 -8.89 -18.32 -5.12
CA TYR A 540 -8.02 -18.10 -3.98
C TYR A 540 -8.16 -19.25 -2.99
N ALA A 541 -7.08 -19.99 -2.77
CA ALA A 541 -6.95 -20.98 -1.72
C ALA A 541 -5.93 -20.44 -0.70
N PRO A 542 -6.30 -20.25 0.57
CA PRO A 542 -5.34 -19.88 1.58
C PRO A 542 -4.26 -20.98 1.68
N PRO A 543 -3.00 -20.61 2.00
CA PRO A 543 -1.96 -21.61 2.20
C PRO A 543 -2.37 -22.59 3.30
N LEU A 544 -1.91 -23.83 3.14
CA LEU A 544 -2.13 -24.84 4.17
C LEU A 544 -1.31 -24.49 5.42
N PRO A 545 -1.79 -24.85 6.62
CA PRO A 545 -0.99 -24.77 7.82
C PRO A 545 0.35 -25.49 7.64
N ALA A 546 1.39 -25.02 8.34
CA ALA A 546 2.69 -25.67 8.32
C ALA A 546 2.55 -27.16 8.67
N PRO A 547 3.31 -28.05 8.00
CA PRO A 547 3.29 -29.47 8.35
C PRO A 547 3.67 -29.66 9.81
N CYS A 548 3.10 -30.69 10.45
CA CYS A 548 3.49 -31.05 11.81
C CYS A 548 4.99 -31.34 11.83
N CYS A 549 5.72 -30.74 12.79
CA CYS A 549 7.12 -31.07 12.99
C CYS A 549 7.24 -32.57 13.29
N HIS A 550 8.22 -33.22 12.68
CA HIS A 550 8.55 -34.59 13.05
C HIS A 550 9.14 -34.60 14.46
N GLU A 551 8.67 -35.53 15.28
CA GLU A 551 9.32 -35.80 16.55
C GLU A 551 10.74 -36.27 16.29
N TYR A 552 11.64 -35.99 17.25
CA TYR A 552 13.01 -36.46 17.18
C TYR A 552 13.01 -37.99 17.07
N VAL A 553 13.62 -38.52 16.02
CA VAL A 553 13.76 -39.97 15.85
C VAL A 553 15.02 -40.37 16.61
N GLU A 554 14.85 -40.89 17.82
CA GLU A 554 15.97 -41.41 18.63
C GLU A 554 16.66 -42.56 17.88
N ALA A 555 17.97 -42.42 17.63
CA ALA A 555 18.74 -43.54 17.10
C ALA A 555 18.88 -44.63 18.19
N PRO A 556 18.81 -45.93 17.84
CA PRO A 556 18.98 -47.00 18.82
C PRO A 556 20.35 -46.88 19.52
N GLY A 557 20.36 -46.60 20.83
CA GLY A 557 21.57 -46.44 21.64
C GLY A 557 22.10 -45.01 21.80
N GLU A 558 21.39 -44.00 21.28
CA GLU A 558 21.77 -42.58 21.43
C GLU A 558 21.42 -42.03 22.82
N PHE A 559 20.37 -42.58 23.44
CA PHE A 559 19.98 -42.26 24.82
C PHE A 559 20.23 -43.46 25.75
N ASP A 560 21.50 -43.69 26.10
CA ASP A 560 21.86 -44.50 27.27
C ASP A 560 21.86 -43.59 28.52
N GLY A 561 20.70 -43.01 28.83
CA GLY A 561 20.51 -42.35 30.12
C GLY A 561 20.59 -43.39 31.23
N GLN A 562 21.52 -43.23 32.18
CA GLN A 562 21.42 -43.96 33.45
C GLN A 562 20.06 -43.59 34.05
N TRP A 563 19.25 -44.61 34.33
CA TRP A 563 17.97 -44.42 35.01
C TRP A 563 18.25 -43.68 36.31
N ASP A 564 17.54 -42.58 36.56
CA ASP A 564 17.66 -41.86 37.83
C ASP A 564 17.56 -42.87 38.99
N CYS A 565 18.48 -42.80 39.94
CA CYS A 565 18.49 -43.69 41.09
C CYS A 565 17.15 -43.58 41.81
N THR A 566 16.57 -44.73 42.15
CA THR A 566 15.29 -44.74 42.85
C THR A 566 15.45 -44.11 44.24
N ILE A 567 14.39 -43.54 44.80
CA ILE A 567 14.39 -42.94 46.16
C ILE A 567 14.95 -43.95 47.20
N ASP A 568 14.69 -45.23 47.00
CA ASP A 568 15.18 -46.33 47.85
C ASP A 568 16.70 -46.55 47.74
N GLU A 569 17.31 -46.24 46.59
CA GLU A 569 18.76 -46.31 46.38
C GLU A 569 19.46 -45.08 46.95
N GLU A 570 18.88 -43.88 46.83
CA GLU A 570 19.41 -42.67 47.49
C GLU A 570 19.44 -42.83 49.02
N LEU A 571 18.39 -43.43 49.61
CA LEU A 571 18.30 -43.67 51.05
C LEU A 571 19.37 -44.63 51.59
N ARG A 572 19.96 -45.50 50.75
CA ARG A 572 21.07 -46.38 51.16
C ARG A 572 22.41 -45.64 51.29
N TYR A 573 22.56 -44.52 50.59
CA TYR A 573 23.75 -43.69 50.61
C TYR A 573 23.59 -42.45 51.51
N ALA A 574 22.44 -42.28 52.15
CA ALA A 574 22.24 -41.24 53.16
C ALA A 574 23.25 -41.42 54.31
N PRO A 575 24.07 -40.39 54.64
CA PRO A 575 25.03 -40.50 55.72
C PRO A 575 24.29 -40.76 57.05
N PRO A 576 24.84 -41.59 57.95
CA PRO A 576 24.22 -41.84 59.24
C PRO A 576 24.10 -40.53 60.02
N PRO A 577 23.01 -40.33 60.79
CA PRO A 577 22.80 -39.09 61.53
C PRO A 577 23.99 -38.83 62.49
N PRO A 578 24.37 -37.56 62.68
CA PRO A 578 25.46 -37.21 63.59
C PRO A 578 25.16 -37.76 64.98
N ARG A 579 26.18 -38.32 65.65
CA ARG A 579 26.02 -38.80 67.03
C ARG A 579 25.67 -37.62 67.93
N PRO A 580 24.68 -37.75 68.82
CA PRO A 580 24.34 -36.68 69.75
C PRO A 580 25.56 -36.37 70.63
N GLU A 581 25.89 -35.09 70.74
CA GLU A 581 26.86 -34.60 71.72
C GLU A 581 26.32 -34.94 73.11
N ALA A 582 27.15 -35.56 73.95
CA ALA A 582 26.75 -35.91 75.31
C ALA A 582 26.58 -34.61 76.11
N GLU A 583 25.33 -34.19 76.30
CA GLU A 583 24.98 -33.17 77.27
C GLU A 583 25.26 -33.74 78.67
N GLU A 584 26.24 -33.15 79.36
CA GLU A 584 26.42 -33.26 80.80
C GLU A 584 25.18 -32.67 81.46
N GLU A 585 24.27 -33.51 81.95
CA GLU A 585 23.25 -33.09 82.91
C GLU A 585 23.48 -33.78 84.25
N GLU A 586 23.92 -32.94 85.19
CA GLU A 586 23.61 -33.00 86.61
C GLU A 586 22.10 -33.25 86.79
N ASP A 587 21.71 -34.26 87.57
CA ASP A 587 21.10 -34.03 88.89
C ASP A 587 20.54 -35.31 89.52
N GLU A 588 20.93 -35.45 90.78
CA GLU A 588 20.18 -35.82 91.99
C GLU A 588 19.00 -36.82 91.97
N GLU A 589 19.07 -37.66 93.00
CA GLU A 589 18.02 -38.26 93.88
C GLU A 589 18.09 -39.80 93.86
N GLU A 590 18.38 -40.49 94.96
CA GLU A 590 17.67 -40.69 96.24
C GLU A 590 18.69 -41.39 97.19
N ASP A 591 18.70 -41.36 98.52
CA ASP A 591 17.72 -41.07 99.58
C ASP A 591 18.52 -41.06 100.92
N VAL A 592 17.97 -40.44 101.97
CA VAL A 592 18.13 -40.80 103.42
C VAL A 592 19.52 -41.18 103.96
#